data_AF-A0A5D4TC82-F1
#
_entry.id   AF-A0A5D4TC82-F1
#
_cell.length_a   1.000
_cell.length_b   1.000
_cell.length_c   1.000
_cell.angle_alpha   90.00
_cell.angle_beta   90.00
_cell.angle_gamma   90.00
#
_symmetry.space_group_name_H-M   'P 1'
#
loop_
_entity.id
_entity.type
_entity.pdbx_description
1 polymer ?
#
loop_
_entity_poly.entity_id
_entity_poly.type
_entity_poly.pdbx_seq_one_letter_code
_entity_poly.pdbx_strand_id
1 'polypeptide(L)'
;MMKVLDVSSLHEGIRGMTQQLSQLEKQLNGVENSIRSFVASKDSFRGKGANAIRRFYECAHLPFLQFFQTFLANFQSKLQQLQFELDGLEGDSRGFIDESFLSSELEDGLNQINRMVAELAGETNAQLSRVSDIVYIPRLQDHQFHEGIQQAKQSARHTVDKLHQFDHQQTQSFTALVEDLSLIKRYIEEMNQQFESGKINVKSFSPVMLQDLEAYGKLQTHAKKPFRGET
;
A
#
# COMPACT_ATOMS: atom_id res chain seq x y z
N MET A 1 1.60 14.38 -12.22
CA MET A 1 0.19 13.93 -12.30
C MET A 1 -0.47 14.42 -11.04
N MET A 2 -1.60 15.14 -11.12
CA MET A 2 -2.30 15.62 -9.92
C MET A 2 -3.00 14.44 -9.23
N LYS A 3 -2.99 14.44 -7.90
CA LYS A 3 -3.49 13.35 -7.06
C LYS A 3 -4.93 13.61 -6.61
N VAL A 4 -5.71 12.52 -6.57
CA VAL A 4 -7.03 12.49 -5.96
C VAL A 4 -7.06 11.36 -4.94
N LEU A 5 -7.48 11.68 -3.72
CA LEU A 5 -7.77 10.70 -2.69
C LEU A 5 -9.28 10.61 -2.49
N ASP A 6 -9.83 9.42 -2.70
CA ASP A 6 -11.16 9.02 -2.27
C ASP A 6 -10.99 7.95 -1.18
N VAL A 7 -11.28 8.35 0.07
CA VAL A 7 -11.09 7.52 1.25
C VAL A 7 -11.98 6.27 1.22
N SER A 8 -13.23 6.42 0.78
CA SER A 8 -14.17 5.31 0.67
C SER A 8 -13.66 4.26 -0.32
N SER A 9 -13.25 4.69 -1.52
CA SER A 9 -12.73 3.80 -2.56
C SER A 9 -11.48 3.05 -2.10
N LEU A 10 -10.55 3.73 -1.41
CA LEU A 10 -9.32 3.09 -0.94
C LEU A 10 -9.59 2.09 0.21
N HIS A 11 -10.48 2.41 1.15
CA HIS A 11 -10.91 1.46 2.18
C HIS A 11 -11.57 0.21 1.60
N GLU A 12 -12.43 0.36 0.58
CA GLU A 12 -13.05 -0.77 -0.10
C GLU A 12 -12.01 -1.66 -0.77
N GLY A 13 -11.02 -1.06 -1.45
CA GLY A 13 -9.89 -1.77 -2.05
C GLY A 13 -9.08 -2.56 -1.01
N ILE A 14 -8.71 -1.92 0.11
CA ILE A 14 -7.97 -2.56 1.21
C ILE A 14 -8.75 -3.74 1.78
N ARG A 15 -10.06 -3.56 2.03
CA ARG A 15 -10.93 -4.59 2.59
C ARG A 15 -11.08 -5.77 1.64
N GLY A 16 -11.35 -5.50 0.36
CA GLY A 16 -11.47 -6.51 -0.68
C GLY A 16 -10.19 -7.34 -0.82
N MET A 17 -9.02 -6.68 -0.88
CA MET A 17 -7.74 -7.38 -0.97
C MET A 17 -7.45 -8.21 0.30
N THR A 18 -7.72 -7.66 1.49
CA THR A 18 -7.54 -8.38 2.77
C THR A 18 -8.37 -9.68 2.81
N GLN A 19 -9.61 -9.63 2.32
CA GLN A 19 -10.48 -10.81 2.23
C GLN A 19 -9.91 -11.85 1.24
N GLN A 20 -9.43 -11.42 0.07
CA GLN A 20 -8.82 -12.30 -0.92
C GLN A 20 -7.55 -12.98 -0.39
N LEU A 21 -6.65 -12.22 0.25
CA LEU A 21 -5.44 -12.76 0.87
C LEU A 21 -5.78 -13.78 1.97
N SER A 22 -6.79 -13.50 2.80
CA SER A 22 -7.25 -14.43 3.84
C SER A 22 -7.81 -15.73 3.26
N GLN A 23 -8.49 -15.67 2.11
CA GLN A 23 -8.98 -16.86 1.42
C GLN A 23 -7.83 -17.67 0.83
N LEU A 24 -6.86 -17.00 0.20
CA LEU A 24 -5.68 -17.64 -0.38
C LEU A 24 -4.83 -18.31 0.70
N GLU A 25 -4.62 -17.66 1.84
CA GLU A 25 -3.92 -18.23 2.99
C GLU A 25 -4.57 -19.55 3.46
N LYS A 26 -5.91 -19.56 3.61
CA LYS A 26 -6.65 -20.78 3.97
C LYS A 26 -6.45 -21.91 2.95
N GLN A 27 -6.44 -21.58 1.65
CA GLN A 27 -6.20 -22.56 0.59
C GLN A 27 -4.77 -23.11 0.66
N LEU A 28 -3.76 -22.25 0.83
CA LEU A 28 -2.37 -22.68 0.98
C LEU A 28 -2.16 -23.56 2.20
N ASN A 29 -2.77 -23.22 3.35
CA ASN A 29 -2.73 -24.05 4.55
C ASN A 29 -3.36 -25.43 4.30
N GLY A 30 -4.45 -25.51 3.55
CA GLY A 30 -5.05 -26.79 3.15
C GLY A 30 -4.12 -27.64 2.28
N VAL A 31 -3.43 -27.02 1.32
CA VAL A 31 -2.46 -27.69 0.45
C VAL A 31 -1.25 -28.17 1.25
N GLU A 32 -0.69 -27.31 2.10
CA GLU A 32 0.46 -27.64 2.94
C GLU A 32 0.15 -28.83 3.86
N ASN A 33 -1.00 -28.81 4.55
CA ASN A 33 -1.44 -29.91 5.41
C ASN A 33 -1.58 -31.21 4.62
N SER A 34 -2.18 -31.17 3.43
CA SER A 34 -2.33 -32.34 2.56
C SER A 34 -0.96 -32.90 2.15
N ILE A 35 0.00 -32.04 1.82
CA ILE A 35 1.37 -32.44 1.50
C ILE A 35 2.06 -33.04 2.72
N ARG A 36 1.96 -32.43 3.90
CA ARG A 36 2.55 -32.95 5.14
C ARG A 36 2.01 -34.33 5.48
N SER A 37 0.69 -34.52 5.40
CA SER A 37 0.07 -35.84 5.58
C SER A 37 0.56 -36.87 4.55
N PHE A 38 0.67 -36.48 3.28
CA PHE A 38 1.20 -37.36 2.23
C PHE A 38 2.67 -37.75 2.49
N VAL A 39 3.54 -36.79 2.82
CA VAL A 39 4.94 -37.03 3.13
C VAL A 39 5.10 -37.94 4.35
N ALA A 40 4.22 -37.83 5.34
CA ALA A 40 4.21 -38.69 6.53
C ALA A 40 3.75 -40.14 6.27
N SER A 41 3.06 -40.42 5.15
CA SER A 41 2.48 -41.73 4.82
C SER A 41 3.51 -42.80 4.38
N LYS A 42 4.53 -43.05 5.21
CA LYS A 42 5.67 -43.93 4.91
C LYS A 42 5.32 -45.41 4.70
N ASP A 43 4.26 -45.87 5.36
CA ASP A 43 3.88 -47.29 5.35
C ASP A 43 2.94 -47.68 4.21
N SER A 44 2.13 -46.74 3.72
CA SER A 44 1.14 -46.99 2.66
C SER A 44 1.67 -46.74 1.24
N PHE A 45 2.77 -45.98 1.10
CA PHE A 45 3.37 -45.63 -0.20
C PHE A 45 4.87 -45.97 -0.19
N ARG A 46 5.26 -47.14 -0.69
CA ARG A 46 6.63 -47.70 -0.50
C ARG A 46 7.39 -47.93 -1.80
N GLY A 47 8.71 -48.09 -1.68
CA GLY A 47 9.64 -48.29 -2.80
C GLY A 47 10.43 -47.04 -3.18
N LYS A 48 11.41 -47.21 -4.08
CA LYS A 48 12.33 -46.14 -4.51
C LYS A 48 11.59 -44.97 -5.18
N GLY A 49 10.66 -45.27 -6.09
CA GLY A 49 9.82 -44.24 -6.75
C GLY A 49 8.92 -43.52 -5.76
N ALA A 50 8.25 -44.23 -4.85
CA ALA A 50 7.43 -43.61 -3.81
C ALA A 50 8.23 -42.65 -2.90
N ASN A 51 9.45 -43.02 -2.54
CA ASN A 51 10.36 -42.14 -1.80
C ASN A 51 10.77 -40.90 -2.61
N ALA A 52 11.03 -41.04 -3.91
CA ALA A 52 11.35 -39.92 -4.78
C ALA A 52 10.19 -38.92 -4.85
N ILE A 53 8.95 -39.40 -5.05
CA ILE A 53 7.74 -38.57 -5.10
C ILE A 53 7.52 -37.84 -3.77
N ARG A 54 7.64 -38.53 -2.62
CA ARG A 54 7.52 -37.86 -1.31
C ARG A 54 8.55 -36.76 -1.14
N ARG A 55 9.83 -37.05 -1.44
CA ARG A 55 10.91 -36.07 -1.35
C ARG A 55 10.67 -34.87 -2.28
N PHE A 56 10.06 -35.08 -3.44
CA PHE A 56 9.71 -33.98 -4.33
C PHE A 56 8.77 -32.99 -3.64
N TYR A 57 7.64 -33.46 -3.09
CA TYR A 57 6.72 -32.58 -2.38
C TYR A 57 7.32 -32.00 -1.10
N GLU A 58 8.10 -32.78 -0.36
CA GLU A 58 8.77 -32.33 0.87
C GLU A 58 9.80 -31.24 0.60
N CYS A 59 10.67 -31.41 -0.40
CA CYS A 59 11.78 -30.50 -0.65
C CYS A 59 11.40 -29.35 -1.59
N ALA A 60 10.59 -29.58 -2.63
CA ALA A 60 10.22 -28.52 -3.56
C ALA A 60 9.05 -27.67 -3.01
N HIS A 61 7.98 -28.32 -2.53
CA HIS A 61 6.73 -27.60 -2.28
C HIS A 61 6.61 -27.04 -0.86
N LEU A 62 7.03 -27.75 0.18
CA LEU A 62 6.90 -27.24 1.55
C LEU A 62 7.68 -25.92 1.78
N PRO A 63 8.96 -25.77 1.36
CA PRO A 63 9.67 -24.50 1.51
C PRO A 63 9.04 -23.36 0.71
N PHE A 64 8.54 -23.66 -0.49
CA PHE A 64 7.82 -22.69 -1.32
C PHE A 64 6.53 -22.21 -0.64
N LEU A 65 5.71 -23.13 -0.12
CA LEU A 65 4.46 -22.81 0.58
C LEU A 65 4.72 -21.98 1.83
N GLN A 66 5.76 -22.31 2.60
CA GLN A 66 6.16 -21.53 3.77
C GLN A 66 6.57 -20.10 3.41
N PHE A 67 7.34 -19.92 2.32
CA PHE A 67 7.67 -18.59 1.82
C PHE A 67 6.41 -17.84 1.37
N PHE A 68 5.51 -18.49 0.63
CA PHE A 68 4.29 -17.86 0.14
C PHE A 68 3.37 -17.44 1.30
N GLN A 69 3.22 -18.25 2.35
CA GLN A 69 2.50 -17.85 3.55
C GLN A 69 3.12 -16.62 4.23
N THR A 70 4.45 -16.55 4.30
CA THR A 70 5.17 -15.39 4.84
C THR A 70 4.87 -14.13 4.02
N PHE A 71 4.89 -14.24 2.69
CA PHE A 71 4.49 -13.16 1.79
C PHE A 71 3.06 -12.69 2.04
N LEU A 72 2.09 -13.60 2.18
CA LEU A 72 0.69 -13.24 2.44
C LEU A 72 0.53 -12.49 3.77
N ALA A 73 1.21 -12.95 4.82
CA ALA A 73 1.20 -12.28 6.13
C ALA A 73 1.80 -10.87 6.05
N ASN A 74 2.93 -10.71 5.36
CA ASN A 74 3.56 -9.40 5.15
C ASN A 74 2.64 -8.46 4.36
N PHE A 75 1.96 -8.96 3.33
CA PHE A 75 1.01 -8.18 2.54
C PHE A 75 -0.20 -7.74 3.38
N GLN A 76 -0.80 -8.64 4.16
CA GLN A 76 -1.88 -8.28 5.09
C GLN A 76 -1.43 -7.22 6.11
N SER A 77 -0.23 -7.34 6.68
CA SER A 77 0.32 -6.33 7.59
C SER A 77 0.50 -4.97 6.92
N LYS A 78 0.97 -4.94 5.66
CA LYS A 78 1.10 -3.70 4.89
C LYS A 78 -0.23 -3.06 4.55
N LEU A 79 -1.27 -3.85 4.28
CA LEU A 79 -2.63 -3.34 4.09
C LEU A 79 -3.21 -2.73 5.38
N GLN A 80 -2.94 -3.34 6.54
CA GLN A 80 -3.32 -2.77 7.84
C GLN A 80 -2.59 -1.46 8.12
N GLN A 81 -1.29 -1.39 7.82
CA GLN A 81 -0.51 -0.15 7.94
C GLN A 81 -1.07 0.93 7.00
N LEU A 82 -1.33 0.59 5.74
CA LEU A 82 -1.93 1.53 4.77
C LEU A 82 -3.28 2.07 5.25
N GLN A 83 -4.12 1.22 5.85
CA GLN A 83 -5.40 1.64 6.42
C GLN A 83 -5.20 2.63 7.58
N PHE A 84 -4.29 2.33 8.50
CA PHE A 84 -3.98 3.20 9.63
C PHE A 84 -3.45 4.57 9.19
N GLU A 85 -2.56 4.59 8.20
CA GLU A 85 -1.98 5.82 7.65
C GLU A 85 -3.03 6.63 6.86
N LEU A 86 -3.98 5.95 6.20
CA LEU A 86 -5.12 6.60 5.53
C LEU A 86 -6.02 7.32 6.54
N ASP A 87 -6.40 6.62 7.62
CA ASP A 87 -7.22 7.19 8.70
C ASP A 87 -6.51 8.37 9.39
N GLY A 88 -5.16 8.36 9.43
CA GLY A 88 -4.35 9.45 9.96
C GLY A 88 -4.23 10.66 9.02
N LEU A 89 -4.29 10.44 7.70
CA LEU A 89 -4.30 11.51 6.70
C LEU A 89 -5.67 12.19 6.64
N GLU A 90 -6.75 11.40 6.55
CA GLU A 90 -8.13 11.86 6.47
C GLU A 90 -9.04 10.89 7.25
N GLY A 91 -9.56 11.36 8.38
CA GLY A 91 -10.34 10.54 9.31
C GLY A 91 -11.83 10.42 8.97
N ASP A 92 -12.36 11.25 8.07
CA ASP A 92 -13.71 11.04 7.56
C ASP A 92 -13.71 9.90 6.54
N SER A 93 -14.50 8.86 6.81
CA SER A 93 -14.72 7.73 5.89
C SER A 93 -15.18 8.13 4.48
N ARG A 94 -15.78 9.31 4.30
CA ARG A 94 -16.19 9.91 3.02
C ARG A 94 -15.29 11.07 2.62
N GLY A 95 -14.12 11.18 3.23
CA GLY A 95 -13.13 12.18 2.95
C GLY A 95 -12.68 12.14 1.50
N PHE A 96 -12.44 13.32 0.95
CA PHE A 96 -12.08 13.50 -0.44
C PHE A 96 -11.08 14.64 -0.56
N ILE A 97 -9.94 14.37 -1.17
CA ILE A 97 -8.89 15.37 -1.41
C ILE A 97 -8.62 15.41 -2.91
N ASP A 98 -8.87 16.57 -3.53
CA ASP A 98 -8.47 16.86 -4.91
C ASP A 98 -7.35 17.90 -4.89
N GLU A 99 -6.16 17.47 -5.29
CA GLU A 99 -4.98 18.35 -5.34
C GLU A 99 -5.21 19.55 -6.26
N SER A 100 -5.90 19.36 -7.39
CA SER A 100 -6.18 20.42 -8.38
C SER A 100 -7.08 21.49 -7.77
N PHE A 101 -8.12 21.07 -7.07
CA PHE A 101 -9.02 21.99 -6.36
C PHE A 101 -8.26 22.80 -5.30
N LEU A 102 -7.47 22.13 -4.45
CA LEU A 102 -6.76 22.81 -3.36
C LEU A 102 -5.63 23.73 -3.84
N SER A 103 -4.91 23.35 -4.90
CA SER A 103 -3.75 24.09 -5.41
C SER A 103 -4.10 25.18 -6.43
N SER A 104 -5.27 25.10 -7.08
CA SER A 104 -5.68 26.04 -8.13
C SER A 104 -7.01 26.71 -7.79
N GLU A 105 -8.12 25.98 -7.84
CA GLU A 105 -9.47 26.56 -7.75
C GLU A 105 -9.72 27.29 -6.42
N LEU A 106 -9.31 26.67 -5.31
CA LEU A 106 -9.43 27.25 -3.98
C LEU A 106 -8.52 28.48 -3.82
N GLU A 107 -7.28 28.42 -4.31
CA GLU A 107 -6.35 29.55 -4.23
C GLU A 107 -6.86 30.75 -5.04
N ASP A 108 -7.39 30.51 -6.25
CA ASP A 108 -7.99 31.53 -7.10
C ASP A 108 -9.25 32.14 -6.47
N GLY A 109 -10.15 31.30 -5.94
CA GLY A 109 -11.34 31.75 -5.23
C GLY A 109 -10.99 32.61 -4.00
N LEU A 110 -10.05 32.16 -3.18
CA LEU A 110 -9.57 32.91 -2.02
C LEU A 110 -8.94 34.25 -2.43
N ASN A 111 -8.17 34.27 -3.52
CA ASN A 111 -7.61 35.51 -4.08
C ASN A 111 -8.70 36.49 -4.52
N GLN A 112 -9.74 35.99 -5.18
CA GLN A 112 -10.85 36.81 -5.65
C GLN A 112 -11.60 37.43 -4.47
N ILE A 113 -11.92 36.65 -3.44
CA ILE A 113 -12.65 37.15 -2.27
C ILE A 113 -11.78 38.15 -1.49
N ASN A 114 -10.47 37.92 -1.36
CA ASN A 114 -9.55 38.88 -0.72
C ASN A 114 -9.61 40.26 -1.39
N ARG A 115 -9.62 40.30 -2.72
CA ARG A 115 -9.70 41.57 -3.48
C ARG A 115 -11.04 42.26 -3.25
N MET A 116 -12.13 41.50 -3.28
CA MET A 116 -13.48 42.05 -3.09
C MET A 116 -13.67 42.65 -1.69
N VAL A 117 -13.18 41.97 -0.64
CA VAL A 117 -13.28 42.48 0.74
C VAL A 117 -12.42 43.73 0.94
N ALA A 118 -11.20 43.74 0.40
CA ALA A 118 -10.33 44.92 0.46
C ALA A 118 -10.94 46.12 -0.28
N GLU A 119 -11.57 45.90 -1.43
CA GLU A 119 -12.28 46.93 -2.19
C GLU A 119 -13.47 47.48 -1.39
N LEU A 120 -14.37 46.62 -0.88
CA LEU A 120 -15.51 47.02 -0.07
C LEU A 120 -15.12 47.76 1.21
N ALA A 121 -14.06 47.31 1.89
CA ALA A 121 -13.52 47.99 3.06
C ALA A 121 -12.96 49.37 2.70
N GLY A 122 -12.24 49.48 1.58
CA GLY A 122 -11.73 50.73 1.04
C GLY A 122 -12.84 51.72 0.69
N GLU A 123 -13.86 51.27 -0.03
CA GLU A 123 -15.04 52.07 -0.40
C GLU A 123 -15.81 52.57 0.83
N THR A 124 -16.06 51.69 1.80
CA THR A 124 -16.73 52.04 3.05
C THR A 124 -15.94 53.09 3.81
N ASN A 125 -14.62 52.89 3.95
CA ASN A 125 -13.73 53.85 4.60
C ASN A 125 -13.70 55.21 3.88
N ALA A 126 -13.79 55.21 2.54
CA ALA A 126 -13.89 56.43 1.76
C ALA A 126 -15.21 57.16 2.02
N GLN A 127 -16.35 56.46 2.12
CA GLN A 127 -17.63 57.08 2.47
C GLN A 127 -17.63 57.63 3.91
N LEU A 128 -17.11 56.88 4.88
CA LEU A 128 -17.00 57.33 6.28
C LEU A 128 -16.16 58.59 6.42
N SER A 129 -15.09 58.74 5.62
CA SER A 129 -14.27 59.95 5.62
C SER A 129 -14.98 61.20 5.11
N ARG A 130 -16.09 61.09 4.39
CA ARG A 130 -16.85 62.26 3.91
C ARG A 130 -17.67 62.93 5.01
N VAL A 131 -17.94 62.23 6.10
CA VAL A 131 -18.75 62.71 7.24
C VAL A 131 -17.94 62.86 8.53
N SER A 132 -16.62 62.66 8.46
CA SER A 132 -15.72 62.68 9.63
C SER A 132 -15.68 64.03 10.35
N ASP A 133 -16.01 65.13 9.65
CA ASP A 133 -16.07 66.48 10.22
C ASP A 133 -17.27 66.64 11.19
N ILE A 134 -18.29 65.80 11.04
CA ILE A 134 -19.53 65.85 11.84
C ILE A 134 -19.42 64.91 13.04
N VAL A 135 -18.89 63.70 12.83
CA VAL A 135 -18.72 62.68 13.88
C VAL A 135 -17.54 61.77 13.57
N TYR A 136 -16.75 61.43 14.60
CA TYR A 136 -15.64 60.49 14.45
C TYR A 136 -16.16 59.04 14.37
N ILE A 137 -15.83 58.34 13.28
CA ILE A 137 -16.15 56.93 13.06
C ILE A 137 -14.85 56.16 12.79
N PRO A 138 -14.52 55.11 13.56
CA PRO A 138 -13.36 54.27 13.32
C PRO A 138 -13.38 53.65 11.90
N ARG A 139 -12.21 53.55 11.27
CA ARG A 139 -12.08 52.86 9.98
C ARG A 139 -12.32 51.35 10.12
N LEU A 140 -13.05 50.79 9.15
CA LEU A 140 -13.22 49.36 8.99
C LEU A 140 -11.86 48.72 8.70
N GLN A 141 -11.56 47.63 9.41
CA GLN A 141 -10.33 46.86 9.28
C GLN A 141 -10.67 45.49 8.71
N ASP A 142 -9.93 45.07 7.69
CA ASP A 142 -10.07 43.79 6.99
C ASP A 142 -8.91 42.83 7.29
N HIS A 143 -8.00 43.19 8.20
CA HIS A 143 -6.80 42.42 8.53
C HIS A 143 -7.11 40.97 8.95
N GLN A 144 -8.09 40.77 9.84
CA GLN A 144 -8.50 39.43 10.28
C GLN A 144 -9.02 38.56 9.13
N PHE A 145 -9.67 39.18 8.15
CA PHE A 145 -10.14 38.49 6.95
C PHE A 145 -8.95 38.04 6.09
N HIS A 146 -7.98 38.93 5.91
CA HIS A 146 -6.74 38.62 5.20
C HIS A 146 -5.96 37.48 5.88
N GLU A 147 -5.79 37.53 7.19
CA GLU A 147 -5.15 36.46 7.97
C GLU A 147 -5.87 35.12 7.78
N GLY A 148 -7.20 35.12 7.85
CA GLY A 148 -8.00 33.92 7.60
C GLY A 148 -7.77 33.32 6.21
N ILE A 149 -7.63 34.17 5.18
CA ILE A 149 -7.29 33.71 3.82
C ILE A 149 -5.90 33.09 3.76
N GLN A 150 -4.90 33.71 4.39
CA GLN A 150 -3.53 33.16 4.39
C GLN A 150 -3.49 31.82 5.13
N GLN A 151 -4.20 31.69 6.24
CA GLN A 151 -4.34 30.43 6.98
C GLN A 151 -5.01 29.35 6.12
N ALA A 152 -6.07 29.69 5.39
CA ALA A 152 -6.75 28.74 4.50
C ALA A 152 -5.82 28.25 3.38
N LYS A 153 -5.06 29.15 2.75
CA LYS A 153 -4.06 28.77 1.74
C LYS A 153 -2.94 27.90 2.31
N GLN A 154 -2.44 28.25 3.49
CA GLN A 154 -1.41 27.46 4.16
C GLN A 154 -1.92 26.06 4.52
N SER A 155 -3.15 25.96 5.00
CA SER A 155 -3.82 24.69 5.28
C SER A 155 -3.97 23.84 4.01
N ALA A 156 -4.42 24.44 2.90
CA ALA A 156 -4.54 23.74 1.62
C ALA A 156 -3.19 23.18 1.13
N ARG A 157 -2.12 23.99 1.19
CA ARG A 157 -0.75 23.55 0.84
C ARG A 157 -0.27 22.41 1.74
N HIS A 158 -0.47 22.53 3.04
CA HIS A 158 -0.10 21.49 4.01
C HIS A 158 -0.83 20.17 3.76
N THR A 159 -2.12 20.22 3.40
CA THR A 159 -2.90 19.04 3.02
C THR A 159 -2.34 18.39 1.75
N VAL A 160 -1.96 19.17 0.74
CA VAL A 160 -1.31 18.66 -0.47
C VAL A 160 0.04 18.01 -0.15
N ASP A 161 0.86 18.63 0.69
CA ASP A 161 2.16 18.08 1.09
C ASP A 161 2.00 16.72 1.80
N LYS A 162 1.03 16.63 2.72
CA LYS A 162 0.69 15.36 3.40
C LYS A 162 0.21 14.30 2.41
N LEU A 163 -0.60 14.66 1.42
CA LEU A 163 -1.08 13.73 0.39
C LEU A 163 0.08 13.15 -0.43
N HIS A 164 1.05 13.98 -0.82
CA HIS A 164 2.25 13.53 -1.53
C HIS A 164 3.14 12.66 -0.66
N GLN A 165 3.33 13.04 0.61
CA GLN A 165 4.11 12.24 1.56
C GLN A 165 3.48 10.87 1.77
N PHE A 166 2.17 10.82 2.00
CA PHE A 166 1.41 9.59 2.14
C PHE A 166 1.61 8.70 0.91
N ASP A 167 1.35 9.21 -0.29
CA ASP A 167 1.52 8.44 -1.53
C ASP A 167 2.93 7.87 -1.69
N HIS A 168 3.95 8.70 -1.45
CA HIS A 168 5.34 8.30 -1.59
C HIS A 168 5.73 7.21 -0.59
N GLN A 169 5.45 7.43 0.69
CA GLN A 169 5.80 6.51 1.77
C GLN A 169 5.05 5.18 1.61
N GLN A 170 3.75 5.24 1.32
CA GLN A 170 2.96 4.03 1.15
C GLN A 170 3.41 3.26 -0.08
N THR A 171 3.61 3.91 -1.23
CA THR A 171 4.12 3.24 -2.45
C THR A 171 5.46 2.55 -2.19
N GLN A 172 6.40 3.23 -1.53
CA GLN A 172 7.70 2.65 -1.18
C GLN A 172 7.57 1.44 -0.28
N SER A 173 6.65 1.46 0.69
CA SER A 173 6.46 0.39 1.67
C SER A 173 6.04 -0.96 1.04
N PHE A 174 5.48 -0.94 -0.18
CA PHE A 174 5.09 -2.13 -0.94
C PHE A 174 6.21 -2.70 -1.84
N THR A 175 7.34 -2.01 -2.00
CA THR A 175 8.43 -2.42 -2.91
C THR A 175 8.94 -3.84 -2.60
N ALA A 176 9.17 -4.16 -1.32
CA ALA A 176 9.61 -5.48 -0.90
C ALA A 176 8.60 -6.59 -1.26
N LEU A 177 7.30 -6.30 -1.22
CA LEU A 177 6.26 -7.26 -1.64
C LEU A 177 6.32 -7.54 -3.14
N VAL A 178 6.68 -6.55 -3.97
CA VAL A 178 6.88 -6.75 -5.41
C VAL A 178 8.07 -7.67 -5.68
N GLU A 179 9.14 -7.56 -4.89
CA GLU A 179 10.30 -8.44 -4.98
C GLU A 179 9.94 -9.88 -4.58
N ASP A 180 9.22 -10.05 -3.46
CA ASP A 180 8.75 -11.36 -3.00
C ASP A 180 7.81 -12.02 -4.02
N LEU A 181 6.86 -11.27 -4.58
CA LEU A 181 5.96 -11.76 -5.63
C LEU A 181 6.73 -12.18 -6.89
N SER A 182 7.75 -11.41 -7.26
CA SER A 182 8.63 -11.75 -8.37
C SER A 182 9.41 -13.04 -8.11
N LEU A 183 9.80 -13.30 -6.86
CA LEU A 183 10.45 -14.54 -6.47
C LEU A 183 9.50 -15.74 -6.54
N ILE A 184 8.24 -15.59 -6.09
CA ILE A 184 7.20 -16.62 -6.24
C ILE A 184 7.02 -16.98 -7.71
N LYS A 185 6.84 -15.97 -8.57
CA LYS A 185 6.66 -16.16 -10.02
C LYS A 185 7.86 -16.88 -10.63
N ARG A 186 9.08 -16.42 -10.34
CA ARG A 186 10.31 -17.01 -10.88
C ARG A 186 10.48 -18.46 -10.46
N TYR A 187 10.17 -18.80 -9.21
CA TYR A 187 10.23 -20.19 -8.76
C TYR A 187 9.28 -21.10 -9.56
N ILE A 188 8.04 -20.65 -9.82
CA ILE A 188 7.08 -21.40 -10.63
C ILE A 188 7.59 -21.58 -12.07
N GLU A 189 8.10 -20.50 -12.68
CA GLU A 189 8.64 -20.52 -14.05
C GLU A 189 9.85 -21.45 -14.18
N GLU A 190 10.81 -21.33 -13.27
CA GLU A 190 12.00 -22.18 -13.21
C GLU A 190 11.62 -23.66 -13.04
N MET A 191 10.71 -23.97 -12.11
CA MET A 191 10.21 -25.33 -11.91
C MET A 191 9.57 -25.89 -13.18
N ASN A 192 8.70 -25.12 -13.85
CA ASN A 192 8.06 -25.53 -15.10
C ASN A 192 9.08 -25.83 -16.21
N GLN A 193 10.10 -24.98 -16.38
CA GLN A 193 11.17 -25.20 -17.35
C GLN A 193 11.99 -26.47 -17.07
N GLN A 194 12.29 -26.75 -15.79
CA GLN A 194 12.99 -27.98 -15.42
C GLN A 194 12.14 -29.24 -15.68
N PHE A 195 10.82 -29.13 -15.54
CA PHE A 195 9.89 -30.20 -15.90
C PHE A 195 9.84 -30.43 -17.41
N GLU A 196 9.70 -29.36 -18.20
CA GLU A 196 9.64 -29.43 -19.67
C GLU A 196 10.95 -29.97 -20.27
N SER A 197 12.09 -29.59 -19.70
CA SER A 197 13.40 -30.11 -20.12
C SER A 197 13.69 -31.53 -19.62
N GLY A 198 12.84 -32.11 -18.77
CA GLY A 198 13.01 -33.44 -18.18
C GLY A 198 14.12 -33.53 -17.13
N LYS A 199 14.76 -32.41 -16.77
CA LYS A 199 15.81 -32.34 -15.74
C LYS A 199 15.26 -32.66 -14.34
N ILE A 200 14.04 -32.20 -14.05
CA ILE A 200 13.29 -32.64 -12.87
C ILE A 200 12.30 -33.73 -13.29
N ASN A 201 12.47 -34.92 -12.71
CA ASN A 201 11.53 -36.03 -12.86
C ASN A 201 11.07 -36.51 -11.48
N VAL A 202 9.77 -36.44 -11.23
CA VAL A 202 9.14 -36.76 -9.94
C VAL A 202 9.37 -38.23 -9.50
N LYS A 203 9.48 -39.18 -10.45
CA LYS A 203 9.69 -40.61 -10.15
C LYS A 203 11.13 -40.94 -9.77
N SER A 204 12.09 -40.09 -10.13
CA SER A 204 13.53 -40.24 -9.84
C SER A 204 14.11 -39.00 -9.16
N PHE A 205 13.26 -38.21 -8.51
CA PHE A 205 13.64 -36.95 -7.89
C PHE A 205 14.71 -37.13 -6.81
N SER A 206 15.63 -36.16 -6.77
CA SER A 206 16.58 -35.99 -5.67
C SER A 206 16.77 -34.50 -5.37
N PRO A 207 17.02 -34.09 -4.11
CA PRO A 207 17.11 -32.68 -3.74
C PRO A 207 18.19 -31.87 -4.50
N VAL A 208 19.23 -32.53 -5.02
CA VAL A 208 20.27 -31.87 -5.82
C VAL A 208 19.70 -31.26 -7.11
N MET A 209 18.59 -31.79 -7.65
CA MET A 209 17.93 -31.25 -8.84
C MET A 209 17.30 -29.87 -8.60
N LEU A 210 17.12 -29.45 -7.34
CA LEU A 210 16.63 -28.12 -7.00
C LEU A 210 17.78 -27.09 -6.82
N GLN A 211 19.03 -27.54 -6.74
CA GLN A 211 20.17 -26.64 -6.54
C GLN A 211 20.45 -25.76 -7.76
N ASP A 212 20.06 -26.23 -8.94
CA ASP A 212 20.17 -25.48 -10.19
C ASP A 212 19.10 -24.38 -10.33
N LEU A 213 18.17 -24.29 -9.37
CA LEU A 213 17.12 -23.28 -9.33
C LEU A 213 17.57 -22.10 -8.46
N GLU A 214 17.87 -20.98 -9.09
CA GLU A 214 18.27 -19.75 -8.39
C GLU A 214 17.17 -19.28 -7.44
N ALA A 215 15.91 -19.34 -7.88
CA ALA A 215 14.78 -18.94 -7.05
C ALA A 215 14.65 -19.82 -5.81
N TYR A 216 14.91 -21.12 -5.92
CA TYR A 216 14.85 -22.03 -4.77
C TYR A 216 15.88 -21.68 -3.69
N GLY A 217 17.11 -21.35 -4.09
CA GLY A 217 18.14 -20.87 -3.15
C GLY A 217 17.72 -19.58 -2.43
N LYS A 218 17.08 -18.65 -3.15
CA LYS A 218 16.58 -17.39 -2.58
C LYS A 218 15.43 -17.61 -1.60
N LEU A 219 14.47 -18.49 -1.92
CA LEU A 219 13.36 -18.84 -1.01
C LEU A 219 13.89 -19.35 0.34
N GLN A 220 14.90 -20.22 0.31
CA GLN A 220 15.48 -20.79 1.54
C GLN A 220 16.23 -19.78 2.43
N THR A 221 16.81 -18.73 1.82
CA THR A 221 17.51 -17.68 2.58
C THR A 221 16.54 -16.65 3.16
N HIS A 222 15.44 -16.37 2.46
CA HIS A 222 14.39 -15.47 2.95
C HIS A 222 13.63 -16.04 4.16
N ALA A 223 13.32 -17.34 4.17
CA ALA A 223 12.63 -18.02 5.27
C ALA A 223 13.40 -17.97 6.62
N LYS A 224 14.65 -17.50 6.64
CA LYS A 224 15.49 -17.36 7.83
C LYS A 224 15.62 -15.93 8.36
N LYS A 225 15.03 -14.93 7.71
CA LYS A 225 15.07 -13.53 8.18
C LYS A 225 13.67 -13.11 8.66
N PRO A 226 13.45 -12.85 9.96
CA PRO A 226 12.23 -12.17 10.38
C PRO A 226 12.23 -10.74 9.82
N PHE A 227 11.03 -10.26 9.46
CA PHE A 227 10.79 -8.90 9.00
C PHE A 227 11.32 -7.92 10.05
N ARG A 228 12.35 -7.14 9.71
CA ARG A 228 12.68 -5.94 10.48
C ARG A 228 11.71 -4.87 10.01
N GLY A 229 10.64 -4.66 10.78
CA GLY A 229 9.94 -3.39 10.73
C GLY A 229 10.97 -2.31 11.06
N GLU A 230 11.28 -1.46 10.10
CA GLU A 230 12.03 -0.25 10.37
C GLU A 230 11.18 0.60 11.33
N THR A 231 11.69 0.74 12.54
CA THR A 231 11.23 1.65 13.59
C THR A 231 11.49 3.10 13.22
#